data_AF-A6UVY5-F1
#
_entry.id   AF-A6UVY5-F1
#
_cell.length_a   1.000
_cell.length_b   1.000
_cell.length_c   1.000
_cell.angle_alpha   90.00
_cell.angle_beta   90.00
_cell.angle_gamma   90.00
#
_symmetry.space_group_name_H-M   'P 1'
#
loop_
_entity.id
_entity.type
_entity.pdbx_description
1 polymer ?
#
loop_
_entity_poly.entity_id
_entity_poly.type
_entity_poly.pdbx_seq_one_letter_code
_entity_poly.pdbx_strand_id
1 'polypeptide(L)'
;MYNIIKLIPKENSKYHFGEGDLTESSTILHSHSLFSALVNNFVRLYGDEEFKKYAEKIKELRISSLYPAIYQFNLDNLNKIKQEILFIPKPMLKLGFDDNTTKELEEKPKDVKKIKFISLNALKDHNKKELKKITIGKEYLISDEEKKEFEYKNPENMDLFKKIIEQKVSIDRIKGTTLEDDDKGQLYSIEFIKPLRKKNKKDNKKDKTDKNNKNIINIVGFYFLIDFMGINGDLAKKINASINLIKDEGLGGKRSIGAGTFEDIIIDEFNEDLNKEYISKEKRLTLSIAVPNDEKEFESFCNYQLIKIGGYIYPSPNHMEHITKLKKNIYAIAEGSICDKEIKGKTENLRPDETIHEVILNGHAISIPVIFYEELNEEEGRL
;
A
#
# COMPACT_ATOMS: atom_id res chain seq x y z
N MET A 1 10.20 -16.51 -0.87
CA MET A 1 9.08 -16.52 -1.84
C MET A 1 7.98 -15.69 -1.22
N TYR A 2 7.44 -14.71 -1.93
CA TYR A 2 6.44 -13.82 -1.37
C TYR A 2 5.05 -14.45 -1.45
N ASN A 3 4.23 -14.16 -0.46
CA ASN A 3 2.78 -14.35 -0.52
C ASN A 3 2.12 -13.00 -0.79
N ILE A 4 1.00 -13.03 -1.51
CA ILE A 4 0.17 -11.86 -1.74
C ILE A 4 -1.10 -11.97 -0.90
N ILE A 5 -1.39 -10.92 -0.16
CA ILE A 5 -2.59 -10.80 0.65
C ILE A 5 -3.49 -9.78 -0.03
N LYS A 6 -4.63 -10.22 -0.55
CA LYS A 6 -5.61 -9.39 -1.28
C LYS A 6 -6.78 -9.08 -0.36
N LEU A 7 -7.05 -7.81 -0.15
CA LEU A 7 -8.11 -7.31 0.73
C LEU A 7 -9.23 -6.72 -0.11
N ILE A 8 -10.40 -7.35 -0.04
CA ILE A 8 -11.60 -6.92 -0.75
C ILE A 8 -12.41 -6.04 0.19
N PRO A 9 -12.60 -4.74 -0.09
CA PRO A 9 -13.39 -3.85 0.78
C PRO A 9 -14.83 -4.35 0.94
N LYS A 10 -15.59 -3.78 1.89
CA LYS A 10 -17.07 -3.85 1.82
C LYS A 10 -17.60 -2.77 0.89
N GLU A 11 -18.84 -2.90 0.40
CA GLU A 11 -19.42 -1.95 -0.58
C GLU A 11 -19.48 -0.50 -0.06
N ASN A 12 -19.73 -0.35 1.24
CA ASN A 12 -19.85 0.96 1.88
C ASN A 12 -18.72 1.27 2.86
N SER A 13 -17.65 0.47 2.87
CA SER A 13 -16.48 0.76 3.68
C SER A 13 -15.79 2.05 3.23
N LYS A 14 -15.26 2.77 4.21
CA LYS A 14 -14.38 3.92 4.04
C LYS A 14 -13.15 3.72 4.92
N TYR A 15 -12.03 4.30 4.51
CA TYR A 15 -10.73 4.10 5.15
C TYR A 15 -10.10 5.44 5.46
N HIS A 16 -9.38 5.52 6.57
CA HIS A 16 -8.59 6.68 6.93
C HIS A 16 -7.16 6.23 7.20
N PHE A 17 -6.28 6.50 6.25
CA PHE A 17 -4.85 6.24 6.33
C PHE A 17 -4.14 7.60 6.49
N GLY A 18 -4.25 8.18 7.69
CA GLY A 18 -3.70 9.50 7.99
C GLY A 18 -2.18 9.49 8.15
N GLU A 19 -1.52 10.55 7.67
CA GLU A 19 -0.07 10.75 7.71
C GLU A 19 0.31 11.77 8.81
N GLY A 20 -0.19 11.57 10.03
CA GLY A 20 0.12 12.40 11.20
C GLY A 20 -1.02 13.30 11.68
N ASP A 21 -2.06 13.48 10.87
CA ASP A 21 -3.30 14.13 11.27
C ASP A 21 -4.53 13.39 10.72
N LEU A 22 -5.72 13.93 11.02
CA LEU A 22 -7.00 13.38 10.57
C LEU A 22 -7.50 14.05 9.28
N THR A 23 -6.93 15.18 8.90
CA THR A 23 -7.46 16.07 7.86
C THR A 23 -7.25 15.53 6.46
N GLU A 24 -6.22 14.71 6.26
CA GLU A 24 -5.91 14.06 4.99
C GLU A 24 -5.88 12.54 5.16
N SER A 25 -6.29 11.82 4.11
CA SER A 25 -6.12 10.37 4.03
C SER A 25 -5.35 10.02 2.77
N SER A 26 -4.26 9.28 2.98
CA SER A 26 -3.49 8.65 1.92
C SER A 26 -4.26 7.47 1.30
N THR A 27 -3.86 7.07 0.10
CA THR A 27 -4.30 5.82 -0.57
C THR A 27 -3.35 4.66 -0.32
N ILE A 28 -2.29 4.88 0.47
CA ILE A 28 -1.33 3.88 0.94
C ILE A 28 -1.44 3.78 2.45
N LEU A 29 -1.29 2.57 3.00
CA LEU A 29 -0.97 2.40 4.41
C LEU A 29 0.46 1.84 4.51
N HIS A 30 1.36 2.61 5.11
CA HIS A 30 2.77 2.23 5.23
C HIS A 30 2.97 0.89 5.96
N SER A 31 3.98 0.13 5.54
CA SER A 31 4.28 -1.21 6.06
C SER A 31 4.42 -1.25 7.58
N HIS A 32 5.04 -0.26 8.22
CA HIS A 32 5.14 -0.24 9.69
C HIS A 32 3.79 -0.21 10.42
N SER A 33 2.80 0.49 9.86
CA SER A 33 1.47 0.60 10.44
C SER A 33 0.68 -0.70 10.20
N LEU A 34 0.84 -1.31 9.02
CA LEU A 34 0.29 -2.62 8.73
C LEU A 34 0.89 -3.71 9.63
N PHE A 35 2.21 -3.68 9.86
CA PHE A 35 2.91 -4.59 10.76
C PHE A 35 2.41 -4.42 12.20
N SER A 36 2.24 -3.17 12.64
CA SER A 36 1.67 -2.87 13.95
C SER A 36 0.27 -3.47 14.10
N ALA A 37 -0.58 -3.36 13.07
CA ALA A 37 -1.91 -3.97 13.08
C ALA A 37 -1.84 -5.51 13.18
N LEU A 38 -0.92 -6.13 12.43
CA LEU A 38 -0.69 -7.57 12.48
C LEU A 38 -0.25 -8.03 13.88
N VAL A 39 0.72 -7.37 14.50
CA VAL A 39 1.20 -7.69 15.85
C VAL A 39 0.10 -7.51 16.88
N ASN A 40 -0.68 -6.42 16.80
CA ASN A 40 -1.81 -6.20 17.70
C ASN A 40 -2.89 -7.29 17.55
N ASN A 41 -3.17 -7.74 16.33
CA ASN A 41 -4.07 -8.86 16.08
C ASN A 41 -3.53 -10.17 16.65
N PHE A 42 -2.23 -10.42 16.51
CA PHE A 42 -1.59 -11.59 17.09
C PHE A 42 -1.71 -11.61 18.63
N VAL A 43 -1.37 -10.49 19.29
CA VAL A 43 -1.48 -10.35 20.74
C VAL A 43 -2.95 -10.48 21.17
N ARG A 44 -3.89 -9.94 20.40
CA ARG A 44 -5.33 -10.08 20.68
C ARG A 44 -5.82 -11.52 20.61
N LEU A 45 -5.33 -12.32 19.66
CA LEU A 45 -5.74 -13.72 19.50
C LEU A 45 -5.06 -14.66 20.50
N TYR A 46 -3.80 -14.40 20.84
CA TYR A 46 -2.95 -15.37 21.52
C TYR A 46 -2.34 -14.89 22.84
N GLY A 47 -2.46 -13.59 23.17
CA GLY A 47 -1.91 -12.98 24.36
C GLY A 47 -0.42 -12.66 24.28
N ASP A 48 0.05 -11.85 25.25
CA ASP A 48 1.43 -11.37 25.32
C ASP A 48 2.46 -12.48 25.52
N GLU A 49 2.13 -13.50 26.32
CA GLU A 49 3.03 -14.63 26.58
C GLU A 49 3.30 -15.45 25.31
N GLU A 50 2.30 -15.62 24.45
CA GLU A 50 2.49 -16.31 23.19
C GLU A 50 3.29 -15.46 22.21
N PHE A 51 3.05 -14.14 22.18
CA PHE A 51 3.84 -13.22 21.38
C PHE A 51 5.32 -13.25 21.77
N LYS A 52 5.64 -13.22 23.07
CA LYS A 52 7.03 -13.28 23.56
C LYS A 52 7.78 -14.52 23.07
N LYS A 53 7.11 -15.68 22.93
CA LYS A 53 7.72 -16.92 22.40
C LYS A 53 8.18 -16.79 20.95
N TYR A 54 7.50 -15.96 20.17
CA TYR A 54 7.74 -15.81 18.72
C TYR A 54 8.22 -14.43 18.30
N ALA A 55 8.44 -13.51 19.26
CA ALA A 55 8.69 -12.10 18.99
C ALA A 55 9.81 -11.87 17.98
N GLU A 56 10.96 -12.51 18.17
CA GLU A 56 12.12 -12.35 17.27
C GLU A 56 11.81 -12.82 15.84
N LYS A 57 11.12 -13.95 15.67
CA LYS A 57 10.70 -14.42 14.34
C LYS A 57 9.66 -13.50 13.70
N ILE A 58 8.70 -13.01 14.49
CA ILE A 58 7.67 -12.08 13.98
C ILE A 58 8.30 -10.77 13.53
N LYS A 59 9.30 -10.25 14.27
CA LYS A 59 10.05 -9.04 13.91
C LYS A 59 10.79 -9.17 12.58
N GLU A 60 11.23 -10.38 12.22
CA GLU A 60 11.93 -10.65 10.95
C GLU A 60 11.02 -10.68 9.72
N LEU A 61 9.69 -10.72 9.89
CA LEU A 61 8.76 -10.67 8.75
C LEU A 61 9.03 -9.44 7.90
N ARG A 62 9.05 -9.62 6.58
CA ARG A 62 9.06 -8.49 5.65
C ARG A 62 7.67 -8.32 5.08
N ILE A 63 7.15 -7.11 5.13
CA ILE A 63 5.86 -6.80 4.51
C ILE A 63 5.98 -5.56 3.65
N SER A 64 5.31 -5.57 2.50
CA SER A 64 5.13 -4.37 1.70
C SER A 64 4.15 -3.43 2.40
N SER A 65 4.11 -2.18 1.94
CA SER A 65 3.00 -1.31 2.25
C SER A 65 1.73 -1.80 1.59
N LEU A 66 0.59 -1.35 2.10
CA LEU A 66 -0.71 -1.65 1.55
C LEU A 66 -0.95 -0.79 0.31
N TYR A 67 -1.09 -1.42 -0.85
CA TYR A 67 -1.24 -0.75 -2.12
C TYR A 67 -2.63 -0.94 -2.73
N PRO A 68 -3.11 0.03 -3.53
CA PRO A 68 -4.32 -0.14 -4.32
C PRO A 68 -4.24 -1.32 -5.31
N ALA A 69 -5.39 -1.94 -5.56
CA ALA A 69 -5.56 -2.93 -6.63
C ALA A 69 -6.95 -2.80 -7.25
N ILE A 70 -7.13 -3.36 -8.44
CA ILE A 70 -8.45 -3.54 -9.07
C ILE A 70 -8.68 -5.03 -9.25
N TYR A 71 -9.75 -5.55 -8.66
CA TYR A 71 -10.14 -6.94 -8.80
C TYR A 71 -11.40 -7.05 -9.66
N GLN A 72 -11.33 -7.83 -10.74
CA GLN A 72 -12.49 -8.14 -11.55
C GLN A 72 -13.09 -9.49 -11.12
N PHE A 73 -14.39 -9.49 -10.86
CA PHE A 73 -15.16 -10.68 -10.54
C PHE A 73 -16.27 -10.89 -11.56
N ASN A 74 -16.72 -12.15 -11.70
CA ASN A 74 -18.01 -12.44 -12.30
C ASN A 74 -19.10 -12.23 -11.25
N LEU A 75 -20.17 -11.52 -11.57
CA LEU A 75 -21.28 -11.30 -10.62
C LEU A 75 -21.96 -12.61 -10.20
N ASP A 76 -21.90 -13.63 -11.06
CA ASP A 76 -22.45 -14.95 -10.78
C ASP A 76 -21.55 -15.78 -9.83
N ASN A 77 -20.29 -15.37 -9.63
CA ASN A 77 -19.36 -15.98 -8.70
C ASN A 77 -18.32 -14.96 -8.19
N LEU A 78 -18.61 -14.37 -7.03
CA LEU A 78 -17.75 -13.39 -6.37
C LEU A 78 -16.58 -14.01 -5.58
N ASN A 79 -16.45 -15.33 -5.58
CA ASN A 79 -15.41 -16.01 -4.79
C ASN A 79 -14.08 -16.16 -5.55
N LYS A 80 -14.05 -15.86 -6.85
CA LYS A 80 -12.85 -15.99 -7.67
C LYS A 80 -12.56 -14.72 -8.45
N ILE A 81 -11.38 -14.17 -8.23
CA ILE A 81 -10.83 -13.09 -9.04
C ILE A 81 -10.57 -13.64 -10.45
N LYS A 82 -11.17 -13.02 -11.45
CA LYS A 82 -11.00 -13.38 -12.87
C LYS A 82 -9.70 -12.82 -13.42
N GLN A 83 -9.41 -11.56 -13.10
CA GLN A 83 -8.19 -10.83 -13.47
C GLN A 83 -8.04 -9.64 -12.51
N GLU A 84 -6.83 -9.10 -12.43
CA GLU A 84 -6.50 -8.02 -11.51
C GLU A 84 -5.48 -7.05 -12.08
N ILE A 85 -5.46 -5.83 -11.53
CA ILE A 85 -4.39 -4.84 -11.73
C ILE A 85 -3.80 -4.57 -10.36
N LEU A 86 -2.52 -4.88 -10.19
CA LEU A 86 -1.78 -4.66 -8.94
C LEU A 86 -0.89 -3.43 -9.10
N PHE A 87 -1.13 -2.41 -8.27
CA PHE A 87 -0.36 -1.17 -8.30
C PHE A 87 0.77 -1.17 -7.29
N ILE A 88 1.93 -0.68 -7.69
CA ILE A 88 3.10 -0.41 -6.86
C ILE A 88 3.42 1.09 -6.90
N PRO A 89 4.20 1.64 -5.96
CA PRO A 89 4.60 3.05 -6.00
C PRO A 89 5.36 3.34 -7.29
N LYS A 90 5.16 4.54 -7.85
CA LYS A 90 5.93 4.98 -9.01
C LYS A 90 7.43 4.98 -8.64
N PRO A 91 8.29 4.29 -9.41
CA PRO A 91 9.72 4.38 -9.22
C PRO A 91 10.22 5.83 -9.18
N MET A 92 11.12 6.14 -8.26
CA MET A 92 11.78 7.45 -8.15
C MET A 92 12.90 7.63 -9.18
N LEU A 93 12.64 7.22 -10.43
CA LEU A 93 13.54 7.32 -11.57
C LEU A 93 12.78 7.79 -12.82
N LYS A 94 13.51 8.01 -13.91
CA LYS A 94 12.94 8.32 -15.23
C LYS A 94 12.28 7.08 -15.82
N LEU A 95 10.99 7.16 -16.12
CA LEU A 95 10.26 6.04 -16.70
C LEU A 95 10.66 5.82 -18.17
N GLY A 96 10.77 4.55 -18.58
CA GLY A 96 11.15 4.10 -19.92
C GLY A 96 9.97 4.17 -20.88
N PHE A 97 9.53 5.38 -21.19
CA PHE A 97 8.49 5.60 -22.19
C PHE A 97 8.97 5.28 -23.60
N ASP A 98 8.03 4.86 -24.47
CA ASP A 98 8.30 4.73 -25.91
C ASP A 98 8.59 6.10 -26.55
N ASP A 99 9.15 6.10 -27.77
CA ASP A 99 9.59 7.34 -28.44
C ASP A 99 8.44 8.32 -28.70
N ASN A 100 7.24 7.81 -29.00
CA ASN A 100 6.07 8.65 -29.26
C ASN A 100 5.60 9.34 -27.97
N THR A 101 5.48 8.57 -26.89
CA THR A 101 5.08 9.06 -25.58
C THR A 101 6.12 10.03 -25.02
N THR A 102 7.41 9.77 -25.26
CA THR A 102 8.51 10.65 -24.85
C THR A 102 8.35 12.04 -25.48
N LYS A 103 8.13 12.11 -26.81
CA LYS A 103 7.89 13.37 -27.52
C LYS A 103 6.66 14.12 -26.99
N GLU A 104 5.55 13.40 -26.73
CA GLU A 104 4.35 14.01 -26.15
C GLU A 104 4.59 14.58 -24.74
N LEU A 105 5.46 13.95 -23.96
CA LEU A 105 5.77 14.33 -22.59
C LEU A 105 6.76 15.48 -22.48
N GLU A 106 7.60 15.73 -23.48
CA GLU A 106 8.45 16.92 -23.56
C GLU A 106 7.63 18.21 -23.52
N GLU A 107 6.45 18.22 -24.13
CA GLU A 107 5.52 19.35 -24.08
C GLU A 107 4.75 19.44 -22.74
N LYS A 108 4.57 18.32 -22.04
CA LYS A 108 3.73 18.21 -20.82
C LYS A 108 4.41 17.47 -19.66
N PRO A 109 5.59 17.91 -19.20
CA PRO A 109 6.38 17.19 -18.20
C PRO A 109 5.69 17.11 -16.82
N LYS A 110 4.78 18.05 -16.52
CA LYS A 110 4.01 18.09 -15.26
C LYS A 110 3.04 16.93 -15.11
N ASP A 111 2.66 16.25 -16.18
CA ASP A 111 1.72 15.13 -16.09
C ASP A 111 2.34 13.88 -15.47
N VAL A 112 3.63 13.62 -15.73
CA VAL A 112 4.35 12.50 -15.11
C VAL A 112 4.45 12.69 -13.60
N LYS A 113 4.57 13.94 -13.12
CA LYS A 113 4.63 14.26 -11.69
C LYS A 113 3.34 13.96 -10.92
N LYS A 114 2.20 13.84 -11.61
CA LYS A 114 0.91 13.50 -10.98
C LYS A 114 0.76 11.99 -10.77
N ILE A 115 1.54 11.18 -11.50
CA ILE A 115 1.52 9.73 -11.37
C ILE A 115 2.14 9.37 -10.02
N LYS A 116 1.40 8.59 -9.24
CA LYS A 116 1.82 8.07 -7.92
C LYS A 116 2.07 6.57 -7.96
N PHE A 117 1.41 5.87 -8.87
CA PHE A 117 1.49 4.42 -8.98
C PHE A 117 1.71 3.95 -10.41
N ILE A 118 2.35 2.80 -10.54
CA ILE A 118 2.49 2.05 -11.78
C ILE A 118 1.99 0.63 -11.54
N SER A 119 1.29 0.02 -12.48
CA SER A 119 0.91 -1.39 -12.38
C SER A 119 2.11 -2.32 -12.61
N LEU A 120 2.03 -3.56 -12.13
CA LEU A 120 3.08 -4.54 -12.39
C LEU A 120 3.29 -4.81 -13.89
N ASN A 121 2.23 -4.83 -14.71
CA ASN A 121 2.40 -5.00 -16.15
C ASN A 121 2.97 -3.75 -16.81
N ALA A 122 2.58 -2.54 -16.38
CA ALA A 122 3.23 -1.31 -16.84
C ALA A 122 4.71 -1.25 -16.42
N LEU A 123 5.09 -1.83 -15.27
CA LEU A 123 6.50 -1.94 -14.90
C LEU A 123 7.27 -2.85 -15.87
N LYS A 124 6.66 -3.93 -16.36
CA LYS A 124 7.27 -4.79 -17.39
C LYS A 124 7.49 -4.01 -18.69
N ASP A 125 6.53 -3.18 -19.10
CA ASP A 125 6.68 -2.29 -20.27
C ASP A 125 7.75 -1.22 -20.04
N HIS A 126 7.79 -0.63 -18.83
CA HIS A 126 8.84 0.29 -18.38
C HIS A 126 10.22 -0.34 -18.56
N ASN A 127 10.40 -1.58 -18.10
CA ASN A 127 11.68 -2.29 -18.19
C ASN A 127 12.12 -2.52 -19.65
N LYS A 128 11.18 -2.63 -20.58
CA LYS A 128 11.49 -2.82 -22.01
C LYS A 128 11.65 -1.51 -22.78
N LYS A 129 11.46 -0.35 -22.13
CA LYS A 129 11.37 0.96 -22.79
C LYS A 129 10.21 1.06 -23.79
N GLU A 130 9.11 0.35 -23.51
CA GLU A 130 7.90 0.29 -24.35
C GLU A 130 6.70 0.93 -23.66
N LEU A 131 6.92 1.60 -22.52
CA LEU A 131 5.85 2.13 -21.70
C LEU A 131 5.09 3.24 -22.43
N LYS A 132 3.77 3.12 -22.44
CA LYS A 132 2.86 4.18 -22.89
C LYS A 132 2.30 4.92 -21.69
N LYS A 133 1.99 6.20 -21.87
CA LYS A 133 1.32 7.00 -20.83
C LYS A 133 -0.19 6.74 -20.84
N ILE A 134 -0.61 5.61 -20.28
CA ILE A 134 -2.02 5.28 -20.10
C ILE A 134 -2.35 5.30 -18.61
N THR A 135 -3.17 6.26 -18.16
CA THR A 135 -3.50 6.42 -16.74
C THR A 135 -4.98 6.17 -16.46
N ILE A 136 -5.27 5.52 -15.33
CA ILE A 136 -6.57 5.62 -14.66
C ILE A 136 -6.56 6.88 -13.81
N GLY A 137 -7.47 7.81 -14.12
CA GLY A 137 -7.37 9.17 -13.61
C GLY A 137 -6.04 9.79 -14.02
N LYS A 138 -5.38 10.46 -13.06
CA LYS A 138 -4.05 11.08 -13.25
C LYS A 138 -2.93 10.39 -12.48
N GLU A 139 -3.28 9.43 -11.61
CA GLU A 139 -2.35 8.93 -10.58
C GLU A 139 -1.88 7.49 -10.82
N TYR A 140 -2.60 6.69 -11.60
CA TYR A 140 -2.39 5.24 -11.72
C TYR A 140 -2.02 4.86 -13.16
N LEU A 141 -0.75 4.60 -13.42
CA LEU A 141 -0.25 4.18 -14.73
C LEU A 141 -0.50 2.68 -14.95
N ILE A 142 -1.08 2.32 -16.10
CA ILE A 142 -1.41 0.94 -16.51
C ILE A 142 -0.82 0.61 -17.88
N SER A 143 -0.71 -0.67 -18.22
CA SER A 143 -0.27 -1.10 -19.55
C SER A 143 -1.38 -1.00 -20.59
N ASP A 144 -1.02 -1.01 -21.87
CA ASP A 144 -1.99 -1.08 -22.97
C ASP A 144 -2.74 -2.42 -22.97
N GLU A 145 -2.09 -3.50 -22.52
CA GLU A 145 -2.70 -4.81 -22.32
C GLU A 145 -3.80 -4.73 -21.24
N GLU A 146 -3.50 -4.18 -20.07
CA GLU A 146 -4.48 -4.01 -18.98
C GLU A 146 -5.68 -3.15 -19.43
N LYS A 147 -5.42 -2.07 -20.20
CA LYS A 147 -6.50 -1.24 -20.77
C LYS A 147 -7.44 -2.06 -21.66
N LYS A 148 -6.89 -2.94 -22.51
CA LYS A 148 -7.65 -3.82 -23.41
C LYS A 148 -8.40 -4.89 -22.64
N GLU A 149 -7.74 -5.59 -21.71
CA GLU A 149 -8.32 -6.68 -20.92
C GLU A 149 -9.48 -6.21 -20.03
N PHE A 150 -9.39 -5.00 -19.48
CA PHE A 150 -10.45 -4.40 -18.66
C PHE A 150 -11.49 -3.63 -19.49
N GLU A 151 -11.36 -3.62 -20.82
CA GLU A 151 -12.26 -2.94 -21.76
C GLU A 151 -12.42 -1.42 -21.42
N TYR A 152 -11.35 -0.77 -20.94
CA TYR A 152 -11.38 0.64 -20.57
C TYR A 152 -11.26 1.56 -21.79
N LYS A 153 -12.36 2.24 -22.14
CA LYS A 153 -12.38 3.22 -23.24
C LYS A 153 -11.56 4.47 -22.91
N ASN A 154 -11.94 5.18 -21.84
CA ASN A 154 -11.33 6.45 -21.40
C ASN A 154 -10.90 6.34 -19.92
N PRO A 155 -9.84 5.57 -19.59
CA PRO A 155 -9.41 5.36 -18.20
C PRO A 155 -9.02 6.67 -17.48
N GLU A 156 -8.53 7.67 -18.20
CA GLU A 156 -8.15 8.99 -17.68
C GLU A 156 -9.29 9.75 -16.98
N ASN A 157 -10.55 9.45 -17.32
CA ASN A 157 -11.74 10.06 -16.74
C ASN A 157 -12.37 9.20 -15.63
N MET A 158 -11.67 8.16 -15.19
CA MET A 158 -12.12 7.28 -14.11
C MET A 158 -11.39 7.63 -12.81
N ASP A 159 -12.08 7.45 -11.70
CA ASP A 159 -11.50 7.50 -10.36
C ASP A 159 -11.45 6.09 -9.76
N LEU A 160 -10.45 5.82 -8.94
CA LEU A 160 -10.38 4.59 -8.13
C LEU A 160 -10.93 4.78 -6.72
N PHE A 161 -10.75 5.98 -6.17
CA PHE A 161 -11.18 6.32 -4.81
C PHE A 161 -11.99 7.62 -4.82
N LYS A 162 -13.06 7.64 -4.01
CA LYS A 162 -13.78 8.86 -3.69
C LYS A 162 -13.30 9.39 -2.34
N LYS A 163 -12.93 10.67 -2.28
CA LYS A 163 -12.66 11.37 -1.00
C LYS A 163 -13.96 11.80 -0.34
N ILE A 164 -14.05 11.62 0.97
CA ILE A 164 -15.21 11.97 1.80
C ILE A 164 -14.68 12.73 3.01
N ILE A 165 -15.08 13.99 3.18
CA ILE A 165 -14.71 14.81 4.33
C ILE A 165 -15.88 14.82 5.31
N GLU A 166 -15.63 14.46 6.57
CA GLU A 166 -16.60 14.51 7.65
C GLU A 166 -16.16 15.53 8.70
N GLN A 167 -17.02 16.50 8.99
CA GLN A 167 -16.81 17.41 10.11
C GLN A 167 -17.31 16.77 11.40
N LYS A 168 -16.52 16.89 12.46
CA LYS A 168 -16.83 16.39 13.80
C LYS A 168 -16.54 17.44 14.84
N VAL A 169 -17.19 17.28 15.98
CA VAL A 169 -16.91 18.05 17.20
C VAL A 169 -16.21 17.12 18.18
N SER A 170 -15.09 17.56 18.77
CA SER A 170 -14.45 16.84 19.86
C SER A 170 -15.30 16.97 21.11
N ILE A 171 -16.08 15.93 21.42
CA ILE A 171 -16.77 15.84 22.70
C ILE A 171 -15.83 15.14 23.66
N ASP A 172 -15.11 15.91 24.48
CA ASP A 172 -14.23 15.35 25.49
C ASP A 172 -15.07 14.72 26.61
N ARG A 173 -14.97 13.39 26.77
CA ARG A 173 -15.62 12.68 27.89
C ARG A 173 -14.61 12.19 28.94
N ILE A 174 -13.30 12.30 28.66
CA ILE A 174 -12.25 11.62 29.45
C ILE A 174 -11.03 12.50 29.69
N LYS A 175 -10.58 13.32 28.72
CA LYS A 175 -9.28 14.00 28.78
C LYS A 175 -9.35 15.46 29.23
N GLY A 176 -10.49 16.14 29.08
CA GLY A 176 -10.66 17.54 29.47
C GLY A 176 -9.75 18.53 28.73
N THR A 177 -9.22 18.13 27.57
CA THR A 177 -8.17 18.84 26.81
C THR A 177 -8.66 19.57 25.56
N THR A 178 -9.95 19.42 25.20
CA THR A 178 -10.49 19.91 23.91
C THR A 178 -11.65 20.90 24.03
N LEU A 179 -11.82 21.52 25.20
CA LEU A 179 -12.80 22.58 25.41
C LEU A 179 -12.18 23.94 25.06
N GLU A 180 -12.86 24.74 24.23
CA GLU A 180 -12.67 26.19 24.19
C GLU A 180 -13.31 26.84 25.43
N ASP A 181 -12.95 28.10 25.72
CA ASP A 181 -13.71 28.92 26.67
C ASP A 181 -15.21 28.84 26.28
N ASP A 182 -16.09 28.46 27.22
CA ASP A 182 -17.55 28.19 27.07
C ASP A 182 -18.01 26.73 26.85
N ASP A 183 -17.24 25.71 27.28
CA ASP A 183 -17.67 24.28 27.30
C ASP A 183 -18.05 23.69 25.92
N LYS A 184 -17.63 24.33 24.82
CA LYS A 184 -17.86 23.83 23.45
C LYS A 184 -16.60 23.10 22.95
N GLY A 185 -16.83 21.93 22.36
CA GLY A 185 -15.77 21.12 21.77
C GLY A 185 -15.23 21.70 20.46
N GLN A 186 -13.94 21.48 20.18
CA GLN A 186 -13.30 21.87 18.93
C GLN A 186 -13.87 21.15 17.70
N LEU A 187 -14.16 21.90 16.64
CA LEU A 187 -14.48 21.35 15.32
C LEU A 187 -13.21 20.83 14.63
N TYR A 188 -13.27 19.62 14.08
CA TYR A 188 -12.21 19.05 13.28
C TYR A 188 -12.76 18.24 12.10
N SER A 189 -12.00 18.21 11.02
CA SER A 189 -12.35 17.43 9.81
C SER A 189 -11.61 16.11 9.80
N ILE A 190 -12.27 15.07 9.31
CA ILE A 190 -11.66 13.79 9.00
C ILE A 190 -11.84 13.51 7.50
N GLU A 191 -10.75 13.31 6.76
CA GLU A 191 -10.83 12.79 5.40
C GLU A 191 -10.83 11.27 5.39
N PHE A 192 -11.73 10.68 4.62
CA PHE A 192 -11.78 9.26 4.31
C PHE A 192 -11.65 9.03 2.81
N ILE A 193 -11.04 7.91 2.44
CA ILE A 193 -11.10 7.37 1.08
C ILE A 193 -12.13 6.23 1.01
N LYS A 194 -12.92 6.20 -0.05
CA LYS A 194 -13.86 5.13 -0.38
C LYS A 194 -13.44 4.46 -1.69
N PRO A 195 -13.01 3.19 -1.67
CA PRO A 195 -12.74 2.43 -2.89
C PRO A 195 -14.00 2.29 -3.74
N LEU A 196 -13.87 2.53 -5.04
CA LEU A 196 -14.99 2.51 -5.97
C LEU A 196 -15.26 1.10 -6.53
N ARG A 197 -16.50 0.90 -6.99
CA ARG A 197 -16.95 -0.33 -7.64
C ARG A 197 -17.70 0.02 -8.90
N LYS A 198 -17.43 -0.71 -9.98
CA LYS A 198 -18.09 -0.51 -11.26
C LYS A 198 -18.67 -1.81 -11.77
N LYS A 199 -19.99 -1.88 -11.86
CA LYS A 199 -20.71 -2.98 -12.49
C LYS A 199 -20.83 -2.67 -13.98
N ASN A 200 -20.39 -3.57 -14.84
CA ASN A 200 -20.67 -3.50 -16.26
C ASN A 200 -21.78 -4.51 -16.57
N LYS A 201 -23.02 -4.03 -16.64
CA LYS A 201 -24.14 -4.81 -17.19
C LYS A 201 -24.17 -4.57 -18.69
N LYS A 202 -23.92 -5.59 -19.50
CA LYS A 202 -24.31 -5.55 -20.91
C LYS A 202 -25.82 -5.78 -20.96
N ASP A 203 -26.60 -4.69 -21.01
CA ASP A 203 -28.03 -4.75 -21.26
C ASP A 203 -28.27 -5.18 -22.72
N ASN A 204 -28.10 -6.47 -23.00
CA ASN A 204 -28.44 -7.05 -24.30
C ASN A 204 -29.96 -7.22 -24.38
N LYS A 205 -30.68 -6.13 -24.66
CA LYS A 205 -32.09 -6.19 -25.09
C LYS A 205 -32.26 -6.62 -26.56
N LYS A 206 -31.18 -6.95 -27.31
CA LYS A 206 -31.28 -7.24 -28.75
C LYS A 206 -30.69 -8.55 -29.27
N ASP A 207 -29.80 -9.27 -28.58
CA ASP A 207 -29.29 -10.54 -29.09
C ASP A 207 -29.42 -11.66 -28.06
N LYS A 208 -30.47 -12.47 -28.23
CA LYS A 208 -30.79 -13.66 -27.40
C LYS A 208 -29.89 -14.87 -27.69
N THR A 209 -28.82 -14.71 -28.46
CA THR A 209 -27.96 -15.82 -28.92
C THR A 209 -26.55 -15.82 -28.34
N ASP A 210 -26.12 -14.77 -27.64
CA ASP A 210 -24.83 -14.77 -26.94
C ASP A 210 -24.98 -15.35 -25.52
N LYS A 211 -24.64 -16.63 -25.37
CA LYS A 211 -24.51 -17.34 -24.08
C LYS A 211 -23.42 -16.76 -23.15
N ASN A 212 -22.71 -15.71 -23.55
CA ASN A 212 -21.62 -15.07 -22.81
C ASN A 212 -21.94 -13.62 -22.44
N ASN A 213 -23.11 -13.36 -21.84
CA ASN A 213 -23.37 -12.11 -21.14
C ASN A 213 -22.36 -11.97 -19.98
N LYS A 214 -21.25 -11.26 -20.19
CA LYS A 214 -20.23 -11.01 -19.16
C LYS A 214 -20.80 -10.04 -18.11
N ASN A 215 -21.52 -10.59 -17.14
CA ASN A 215 -21.93 -9.90 -15.93
C ASN A 215 -20.70 -9.77 -15.01
N ILE A 216 -19.95 -8.67 -15.16
CA ILE A 216 -18.71 -8.44 -14.38
C ILE A 216 -18.83 -7.24 -13.45
N ILE A 217 -18.02 -7.27 -12.39
CA ILE A 217 -17.81 -6.15 -11.49
C ILE A 217 -16.31 -5.94 -11.27
N ASN A 218 -15.88 -4.69 -11.40
CA ASN A 218 -14.55 -4.27 -10.98
C ASN A 218 -14.66 -3.63 -9.60
N ILE A 219 -13.87 -4.12 -8.65
CA ILE A 219 -13.82 -3.65 -7.27
C ILE A 219 -12.41 -3.10 -7.03
N VAL A 220 -12.32 -1.82 -6.67
CA VAL A 220 -11.08 -1.26 -6.14
C VAL A 220 -10.88 -1.83 -4.74
N GLY A 221 -9.73 -2.46 -4.53
CA GLY A 221 -9.34 -3.05 -3.26
C GLY A 221 -7.90 -2.71 -2.93
N PHE A 222 -7.31 -3.51 -2.06
CA PHE A 222 -5.95 -3.32 -1.62
C PHE A 222 -5.21 -4.65 -1.56
N TYR A 223 -3.88 -4.61 -1.62
CA TYR A 223 -3.05 -5.77 -1.35
C TYR A 223 -1.76 -5.38 -0.64
N PHE A 224 -1.11 -6.37 -0.05
CA PHE A 224 0.29 -6.26 0.33
C PHE A 224 1.00 -7.60 0.10
N LEU A 225 2.32 -7.55 0.03
CA LEU A 225 3.19 -8.71 -0.04
C LEU A 225 3.74 -9.01 1.35
N ILE A 226 3.92 -10.29 1.66
CA ILE A 226 4.57 -10.75 2.87
C ILE A 226 5.62 -11.82 2.53
N ASP A 227 6.81 -11.68 3.10
CA ASP A 227 7.80 -12.75 3.18
C ASP A 227 7.76 -13.34 4.59
N PHE A 228 7.39 -14.62 4.67
CA PHE A 228 7.36 -15.35 5.93
C PHE A 228 8.75 -15.70 6.46
N MET A 229 9.84 -15.46 5.72
CA MET A 229 11.20 -15.72 6.19
C MET A 229 11.43 -17.15 6.69
N GLY A 230 10.84 -18.12 6.00
CA GLY A 230 10.92 -19.54 6.36
C GLY A 230 10.06 -19.93 7.57
N ILE A 231 9.27 -19.01 8.13
CA ILE A 231 8.27 -19.33 9.16
C ILE A 231 7.24 -20.30 8.58
N ASN A 232 7.05 -21.42 9.28
CA ASN A 232 6.16 -22.49 8.90
C ASN A 232 5.45 -23.07 10.14
N GLY A 233 4.62 -24.10 9.92
CA GLY A 233 3.96 -24.83 11.01
C GLY A 233 2.98 -23.98 11.80
N ASP A 234 3.04 -24.07 13.13
CA ASP A 234 2.10 -23.43 14.05
C ASP A 234 2.16 -21.89 13.98
N LEU A 235 3.37 -21.32 13.95
CA LEU A 235 3.53 -19.86 13.88
C LEU A 235 2.95 -19.28 12.58
N ALA A 236 3.14 -19.95 11.44
CA ALA A 236 2.54 -19.52 10.17
C ALA A 236 1.00 -19.51 10.24
N LYS A 237 0.39 -20.52 10.87
CA LYS A 237 -1.07 -20.56 11.09
C LYS A 237 -1.54 -19.38 11.95
N LYS A 238 -0.80 -19.06 13.02
CA LYS A 238 -1.10 -17.93 13.91
C LYS A 238 -0.97 -16.58 13.20
N ILE A 239 0.05 -16.40 12.38
CA ILE A 239 0.22 -15.19 11.56
C ILE A 239 -0.93 -15.08 10.55
N ASN A 240 -1.27 -16.16 9.84
CA ASN A 240 -2.39 -16.17 8.90
C ASN A 240 -3.74 -15.86 9.57
N ALA A 241 -3.99 -16.38 10.78
CA ALA A 241 -5.17 -16.01 11.56
C ALA A 241 -5.17 -14.53 11.95
N SER A 242 -4.01 -13.98 12.30
CA SER A 242 -3.84 -12.56 12.62
C SER A 242 -4.07 -11.65 11.40
N ILE A 243 -3.65 -12.10 10.21
CA ILE A 243 -3.96 -11.46 8.93
C ILE A 243 -5.47 -11.53 8.67
N ASN A 244 -6.11 -12.69 8.81
CA ASN A 244 -7.55 -12.84 8.59
C ASN A 244 -8.39 -11.98 9.54
N LEU A 245 -7.93 -11.75 10.77
CA LEU A 245 -8.60 -10.89 11.74
C LEU A 245 -8.67 -9.42 11.27
N ILE A 246 -7.80 -9.00 10.35
CA ILE A 246 -7.85 -7.65 9.74
C ILE A 246 -9.22 -7.38 9.09
N LYS A 247 -9.91 -8.42 8.61
CA LYS A 247 -11.24 -8.29 8.01
C LYS A 247 -12.23 -7.57 8.94
N ASP A 248 -12.20 -7.95 10.21
CA ASP A 248 -13.15 -7.51 11.24
C ASP A 248 -12.59 -6.37 12.10
N GLU A 249 -11.29 -6.41 12.43
CA GLU A 249 -10.62 -5.33 13.19
C GLU A 249 -10.45 -4.06 12.34
N GLY A 250 -10.24 -4.24 11.04
CA GLY A 250 -9.98 -3.18 10.08
C GLY A 250 -8.57 -2.58 10.14
N LEU A 251 -8.25 -1.77 9.14
CA LEU A 251 -6.98 -1.03 9.04
C LEU A 251 -7.19 0.49 9.11
N GLY A 252 -6.17 1.19 9.62
CA GLY A 252 -6.15 2.65 9.69
C GLY A 252 -6.85 3.22 10.93
N GLY A 253 -7.16 4.51 10.87
CA GLY A 253 -7.81 5.25 11.94
C GLY A 253 -9.33 5.09 11.95
N LYS A 254 -9.96 5.51 13.06
CA LYS A 254 -11.41 5.58 13.24
C LYS A 254 -12.13 4.22 13.04
N ARG A 255 -11.45 3.11 13.38
CA ARG A 255 -12.02 1.74 13.37
C ARG A 255 -13.25 1.59 14.28
N SER A 256 -13.27 2.33 15.40
CA SER A 256 -14.38 2.35 16.37
C SER A 256 -15.72 2.86 15.82
N ILE A 257 -15.73 3.54 14.67
CA ILE A 257 -16.95 3.99 13.98
C ILE A 257 -17.21 3.18 12.70
N GLY A 258 -16.60 2.01 12.57
CA GLY A 258 -16.79 1.08 11.46
C GLY A 258 -15.92 1.34 10.21
N ALA A 259 -14.96 2.27 10.27
CA ALA A 259 -14.01 2.47 9.17
C ALA A 259 -12.96 1.34 9.11
N GLY A 260 -12.41 1.09 7.93
CA GLY A 260 -11.24 0.22 7.79
C GLY A 260 -11.52 -1.27 7.61
N THR A 261 -12.77 -1.74 7.69
CA THR A 261 -13.12 -3.17 7.61
C THR A 261 -13.22 -3.68 6.18
N PHE A 262 -13.01 -4.99 5.99
CA PHE A 262 -13.01 -5.65 4.70
C PHE A 262 -14.10 -6.72 4.62
N GLU A 263 -14.52 -7.04 3.40
CA GLU A 263 -15.48 -8.13 3.14
C GLU A 263 -14.75 -9.47 3.15
N ASP A 264 -13.58 -9.53 2.53
CA ASP A 264 -12.82 -10.76 2.37
C ASP A 264 -11.32 -10.50 2.31
N ILE A 265 -10.55 -11.53 2.68
CA ILE A 265 -9.09 -11.57 2.59
C ILE A 265 -8.68 -12.87 1.91
N ILE A 266 -8.01 -12.74 0.77
CA ILE A 266 -7.51 -13.86 -0.01
C ILE A 266 -5.99 -13.91 0.15
N ILE A 267 -5.48 -15.05 0.63
CA ILE A 267 -4.05 -15.31 0.78
C ILE A 267 -3.63 -16.24 -0.35
N ASP A 268 -2.67 -15.81 -1.17
CA ASP A 268 -2.19 -16.57 -2.32
C ASP A 268 -0.66 -16.50 -2.43
N GLU A 269 -0.08 -17.32 -3.30
CA GLU A 269 1.33 -17.21 -3.68
C GLU A 269 1.53 -16.08 -4.68
N PHE A 270 2.59 -15.28 -4.50
CA PHE A 270 2.90 -14.21 -5.44
C PHE A 270 3.75 -14.75 -6.60
N ASN A 271 3.09 -15.04 -7.72
CA ASN A 271 3.67 -15.70 -8.90
C ASN A 271 3.94 -14.75 -10.07
N GLU A 272 4.29 -13.49 -9.80
CA GLU A 272 4.65 -12.54 -10.85
C GLU A 272 6.10 -12.75 -11.29
N ASP A 273 6.28 -13.05 -12.58
CA ASP A 273 7.60 -13.10 -13.20
C ASP A 273 8.10 -11.68 -13.43
N LEU A 274 8.79 -11.16 -12.41
CA LEU A 274 9.45 -9.86 -12.44
C LEU A 274 10.88 -9.96 -12.98
N ASN A 275 11.37 -11.16 -13.32
CA ASN A 275 12.77 -11.45 -13.66
C ASN A 275 12.97 -11.74 -15.17
N LYS A 276 12.53 -10.85 -16.06
CA LYS A 276 12.80 -11.00 -17.50
C LYS A 276 13.93 -10.10 -17.97
N GLU A 277 14.70 -10.64 -18.91
CA GLU A 277 15.90 -10.10 -19.55
C GLU A 277 15.90 -8.57 -19.66
N TYR A 278 16.90 -7.96 -19.00
CA TYR A 278 17.03 -6.53 -18.83
C TYR A 278 17.97 -5.94 -19.87
N ILE A 279 17.57 -4.81 -20.46
CA ILE A 279 18.38 -4.07 -21.45
C ILE A 279 19.43 -3.17 -20.75
N SER A 280 19.35 -2.95 -19.42
CA SER A 280 20.23 -2.02 -18.67
C SER A 280 20.55 -2.46 -17.22
N LYS A 281 21.22 -1.57 -16.44
CA LYS A 281 21.58 -1.79 -15.03
C LYS A 281 20.33 -2.03 -14.18
N GLU A 282 20.21 -3.27 -13.69
CA GLU A 282 19.18 -3.67 -12.73
C GLU A 282 19.40 -2.95 -11.40
N LYS A 283 18.40 -2.20 -10.96
CA LYS A 283 18.30 -1.60 -9.62
C LYS A 283 17.13 -2.25 -8.89
N ARG A 284 16.88 -1.85 -7.66
CA ARG A 284 15.77 -2.35 -6.84
C ARG A 284 14.86 -1.23 -6.39
N LEU A 285 13.57 -1.44 -6.56
CA LEU A 285 12.48 -0.57 -6.10
C LEU A 285 11.96 -1.07 -4.76
N THR A 286 11.92 -0.20 -3.76
CA THR A 286 11.35 -0.53 -2.45
C THR A 286 9.82 -0.48 -2.47
N LEU A 287 9.19 -1.54 -1.95
CA LEU A 287 7.74 -1.70 -1.80
C LEU A 287 7.29 -1.57 -0.33
N SER A 288 8.18 -1.19 0.56
CA SER A 288 7.91 -0.98 1.97
C SER A 288 8.71 0.21 2.44
N ILE A 289 8.33 0.77 3.58
CA ILE A 289 9.27 1.66 4.27
C ILE A 289 10.52 0.86 4.63
N ALA A 290 11.68 1.51 4.62
CA ALA A 290 12.94 0.89 4.98
C ALA A 290 13.65 1.71 6.06
N VAL A 291 14.13 1.02 7.08
CA VAL A 291 15.09 1.57 8.04
C VAL A 291 16.40 0.83 7.79
N PRO A 292 17.41 1.46 7.18
CA PRO A 292 18.70 0.81 6.91
C PRO A 292 19.35 0.27 8.19
N ASN A 293 20.01 -0.89 8.14
CA ASN A 293 20.73 -1.46 9.28
C ASN A 293 21.95 -0.60 9.66
N ASP A 294 22.68 -0.14 8.64
CA ASP A 294 23.93 0.59 8.77
C ASP A 294 24.08 1.64 7.65
N GLU A 295 25.17 2.41 7.74
CA GLU A 295 25.51 3.46 6.78
C GLU A 295 25.74 2.92 5.36
N LYS A 296 26.33 1.73 5.21
CA LYS A 296 26.60 1.12 3.90
C LYS A 296 25.32 0.66 3.19
N GLU A 297 24.31 0.28 3.96
CA GLU A 297 22.99 -0.01 3.44
C GLU A 297 22.27 1.28 3.06
N PHE A 298 22.41 2.35 3.85
CA PHE A 298 21.87 3.67 3.51
C PHE A 298 22.50 4.24 2.23
N GLU A 299 23.83 4.18 2.09
CA GLU A 299 24.59 4.64 0.91
C GLU A 299 24.17 3.96 -0.40
N SER A 300 23.53 2.79 -0.31
CA SER A 300 23.09 2.07 -1.50
C SER A 300 21.79 2.60 -2.11
N PHE A 301 21.11 3.54 -1.45
CA PHE A 301 19.96 4.23 -2.00
C PHE A 301 20.41 5.38 -2.89
N CYS A 302 20.18 5.26 -4.20
CA CYS A 302 20.54 6.29 -5.17
C CYS A 302 19.46 7.38 -5.28
N ASN A 303 18.18 7.00 -5.28
CA ASN A 303 17.06 7.93 -5.36
C ASN A 303 16.05 7.60 -4.27
N TYR A 304 15.84 8.48 -3.30
CA TYR A 304 14.96 8.19 -2.18
C TYR A 304 14.24 9.43 -1.66
N GLN A 305 13.18 9.18 -0.89
CA GLN A 305 12.50 10.18 -0.09
C GLN A 305 12.52 9.74 1.37
N LEU A 306 12.76 10.68 2.28
CA LEU A 306 12.64 10.43 3.72
C LEU A 306 11.23 10.75 4.19
N ILE A 307 10.71 9.91 5.07
CA ILE A 307 9.46 10.12 5.79
C ILE A 307 9.72 10.10 7.29
N LYS A 308 9.00 10.94 8.03
CA LYS A 308 9.07 10.98 9.49
C LYS A 308 7.98 10.10 10.07
N ILE A 309 8.36 9.08 10.82
CA ILE A 309 7.44 8.19 11.51
C ILE A 309 7.36 8.58 12.97
N GLY A 310 6.14 8.79 13.45
CA GLY A 310 5.83 9.23 14.80
C GLY A 310 4.38 8.97 15.17
N GLY A 311 3.92 9.58 16.26
CA GLY A 311 2.52 9.53 16.71
C GLY A 311 2.34 8.89 18.08
N TYR A 312 1.09 8.58 18.41
CA TYR A 312 0.73 7.99 19.70
C TYR A 312 0.89 6.47 19.68
N ILE A 313 1.17 5.89 20.85
CA ILE A 313 1.12 4.45 21.05
C ILE A 313 -0.33 3.98 20.98
N TYR A 314 -0.59 2.92 20.21
CA TYR A 314 -1.93 2.36 20.12
C TYR A 314 -2.32 1.72 21.47
N PRO A 315 -3.47 2.10 22.07
CA PRO A 315 -3.91 1.51 23.33
C PRO A 315 -4.41 0.08 23.09
N SER A 316 -3.76 -0.89 23.72
CA SER A 316 -4.30 -2.26 23.84
C SER A 316 -5.34 -2.30 24.97
N PRO A 317 -6.36 -3.18 24.93
CA PRO A 317 -7.28 -3.37 26.05
C PRO A 317 -6.58 -3.59 27.41
N ASN A 318 -5.40 -4.22 27.38
CA ASN A 318 -4.60 -4.49 28.56
C ASN A 318 -3.66 -3.33 28.95
N HIS A 319 -3.53 -2.30 28.11
CA HIS A 319 -2.57 -1.20 28.25
C HIS A 319 -3.19 0.17 27.92
N MET A 320 -4.34 0.47 28.53
CA MET A 320 -5.04 1.74 28.31
C MET A 320 -4.26 2.96 28.81
N GLU A 321 -3.31 2.77 29.73
CA GLU A 321 -2.38 3.80 30.24
C GLU A 321 -1.46 4.39 29.16
N HIS A 322 -1.39 3.78 27.97
CA HIS A 322 -0.58 4.27 26.84
C HIS A 322 -1.31 5.24 25.90
N ILE A 323 -2.61 5.52 26.12
CA ILE A 323 -3.47 6.28 25.21
C ILE A 323 -3.07 7.76 24.99
N THR A 324 -2.15 8.28 25.81
CA THR A 324 -1.59 9.64 25.70
C THR A 324 -0.08 9.64 25.43
N LYS A 325 0.58 8.48 25.44
CA LYS A 325 2.04 8.40 25.30
C LYS A 325 2.44 8.46 23.83
N LEU A 326 3.42 9.33 23.54
CA LEU A 326 4.03 9.46 22.22
C LEU A 326 5.17 8.46 22.06
N LYS A 327 5.26 7.83 20.89
CA LYS A 327 6.42 7.00 20.54
C LYS A 327 7.57 7.90 20.06
N LYS A 328 8.80 7.40 20.15
CA LYS A 328 9.99 8.09 19.61
C LYS A 328 9.84 8.27 18.10
N ASN A 329 10.26 9.43 17.60
CA ASN A 329 10.24 9.73 16.17
C ASN A 329 11.48 9.15 15.50
N ILE A 330 11.33 8.68 14.26
CA ILE A 330 12.43 8.19 13.42
C ILE A 330 12.20 8.61 11.98
N TYR A 331 13.28 8.81 11.22
CA TYR A 331 13.22 8.96 9.77
C TYR A 331 13.42 7.59 9.11
N ALA A 332 12.57 7.28 8.15
CA ALA A 332 12.67 6.07 7.33
C ALA A 332 12.68 6.46 5.85
N ILE A 333 13.14 5.53 5.01
CA ILE A 333 13.10 5.65 3.56
C ILE A 333 11.71 5.24 3.08
N ALA A 334 11.12 6.07 2.23
CA ALA A 334 9.77 5.88 1.70
C ALA A 334 9.72 4.81 0.60
N GLU A 335 8.53 4.29 0.37
CA GLU A 335 8.20 3.43 -0.75
C GLU A 335 8.47 4.13 -2.09
N GLY A 336 8.86 3.37 -3.11
CA GLY A 336 9.21 3.91 -4.42
C GLY A 336 10.67 4.36 -4.55
N SER A 337 11.42 4.35 -3.44
CA SER A 337 12.86 4.63 -3.44
C SER A 337 13.64 3.53 -4.16
N ILE A 338 14.74 3.92 -4.81
CA ILE A 338 15.61 3.08 -5.62
C ILE A 338 16.92 2.82 -4.89
N CYS A 339 17.34 1.57 -4.88
CA CYS A 339 18.61 1.13 -4.33
C CYS A 339 19.37 0.23 -5.30
N ASP A 340 20.69 0.22 -5.13
CA ASP A 340 21.64 -0.47 -6.01
C ASP A 340 21.70 -1.98 -5.77
N LYS A 341 21.30 -2.41 -4.58
CA LYS A 341 21.33 -3.79 -4.12
C LYS A 341 20.15 -4.08 -3.21
N GLU A 342 19.93 -5.35 -2.88
CA GLU A 342 18.89 -5.72 -1.93
C GLU A 342 19.18 -5.15 -0.54
N ILE A 343 18.14 -4.58 0.05
CA ILE A 343 18.13 -3.95 1.36
C ILE A 343 17.44 -4.94 2.31
N LYS A 344 18.09 -5.24 3.42
CA LYS A 344 17.52 -6.05 4.49
C LYS A 344 16.65 -5.18 5.40
N GLY A 345 17.12 -3.99 5.75
CA GLY A 345 16.55 -3.11 6.76
C GLY A 345 16.54 -3.71 8.17
N LYS A 346 16.06 -2.96 9.16
CA LYS A 346 15.96 -3.37 10.56
C LYS A 346 14.60 -3.11 11.18
N THR A 347 14.35 -3.82 12.27
CA THR A 347 13.31 -3.49 13.23
C THR A 347 13.86 -2.54 14.28
N GLU A 348 13.08 -1.52 14.64
CA GLU A 348 13.42 -0.52 15.66
C GLU A 348 12.41 -0.51 16.78
N ASN A 349 12.86 -0.12 17.98
CA ASN A 349 12.00 0.03 19.14
C ASN A 349 11.77 1.51 19.44
N LEU A 350 10.55 1.98 19.18
CA LEU A 350 10.13 3.37 19.37
C LEU A 350 9.57 3.66 20.78
N ARG A 351 9.83 2.78 21.73
CA ARG A 351 9.35 2.90 23.12
C ARG A 351 9.87 4.19 23.79
N PRO A 352 9.00 5.02 24.39
CA PRO A 352 9.42 6.13 25.24
C PRO A 352 9.96 5.62 26.59
N ASP A 353 10.82 6.41 27.24
CA ASP A 353 11.67 5.94 28.36
C ASP A 353 10.86 5.42 29.57
N GLU A 354 9.61 5.86 29.77
CA GLU A 354 8.73 5.48 30.89
C GLU A 354 7.69 4.40 30.54
N THR A 355 7.96 3.56 29.54
CA THR A 355 7.03 2.47 29.16
C THR A 355 7.71 1.12 29.24
N ILE A 356 6.94 0.11 29.66
CA ILE A 356 7.44 -1.26 29.84
C ILE A 356 7.43 -1.98 28.49
N HIS A 357 6.37 -1.80 27.70
CA HIS A 357 6.13 -2.53 26.46
C HIS A 357 6.91 -1.97 25.27
N GLU A 358 7.42 -2.86 24.43
CA GLU A 358 8.11 -2.52 23.18
C GLU A 358 7.13 -1.88 22.17
N VAL A 359 7.59 -0.84 21.48
CA VAL A 359 6.83 -0.25 20.36
C VAL A 359 7.57 -0.57 19.08
N ILE A 360 7.16 -1.64 18.42
CA ILE A 360 7.91 -2.24 17.33
C ILE A 360 7.62 -1.52 16.02
N LEU A 361 8.69 -1.03 15.38
CA LEU A 361 8.68 -0.52 14.02
C LEU A 361 9.37 -1.52 13.10
N ASN A 362 8.62 -2.17 12.24
CA ASN A 362 9.19 -3.00 11.17
C ASN A 362 9.67 -2.11 10.02
N GLY A 363 10.98 -2.06 9.81
CA GLY A 363 11.65 -1.35 8.71
C GLY A 363 12.39 -2.29 7.76
N HIS A 364 12.01 -3.58 7.74
CA HIS A 364 12.58 -4.55 6.81
C HIS A 364 12.02 -4.38 5.40
N ALA A 365 12.90 -4.34 4.40
CA ALA A 365 12.52 -3.94 3.06
C ALA A 365 12.04 -5.12 2.18
N ILE A 366 10.87 -4.98 1.55
CA ILE A 366 10.56 -5.74 0.32
C ILE A 366 10.98 -4.89 -0.86
N SER A 367 11.71 -5.48 -1.81
CA SER A 367 12.08 -4.80 -3.04
C SER A 367 11.95 -5.69 -4.25
N ILE A 368 11.64 -5.09 -5.40
CA ILE A 368 11.52 -5.74 -6.70
C ILE A 368 12.51 -5.14 -7.70
N PRO A 369 12.94 -5.89 -8.71
CA PRO A 369 13.86 -5.36 -9.72
C PRO A 369 13.20 -4.29 -10.59
N VAL A 370 13.98 -3.30 -10.99
CA VAL A 370 13.56 -2.22 -11.90
C VAL A 370 14.73 -1.77 -12.75
N ILE A 371 14.47 -1.43 -14.00
CA ILE A 371 15.47 -0.84 -14.88
C ILE A 371 15.63 0.66 -14.62
N PHE A 372 16.89 1.07 -14.50
CA PHE A 372 17.29 2.47 -14.51
C PHE A 372 17.90 2.83 -15.88
N TYR A 373 17.42 3.93 -16.47
CA TYR A 373 17.96 4.50 -17.70
C TYR A 373 18.88 5.66 -17.34
N GLU A 374 20.19 5.48 -17.53
CA GLU A 374 21.14 6.60 -17.47
C GLU A 374 20.90 7.51 -18.66
N GLU A 375 20.93 8.82 -18.45
CA GLU A 375 21.11 9.74 -19.57
C GLU A 375 22.52 9.48 -20.10
N LEU A 376 22.63 9.07 -21.37
CA LEU A 376 23.91 9.13 -22.07
C LEU A 376 24.31 10.60 -22.05
N ASN A 377 25.29 10.95 -21.23
CA ASN A 377 25.95 12.25 -21.34
C ASN A 377 26.52 12.31 -22.77
N GLU A 378 25.98 13.19 -23.61
CA GLU A 378 26.44 13.43 -24.99
C GLU A 378 27.88 13.98 -25.08
N GLU A 379 28.66 13.95 -23.99
CA GLU A 379 30.03 14.46 -23.95
C GLU A 379 31.12 13.45 -24.31
N GLU A 380 30.84 12.15 -24.41
CA GLU A 380 31.85 11.15 -24.84
C GLU A 380 31.91 10.93 -26.38
N GLY A 381 31.19 11.74 -27.16
CA GLY A 381 31.16 11.68 -28.63
C GLY A 381 31.97 12.76 -29.37
N ARG A 382 32.80 13.54 -28.67
CA ARG A 382 33.67 14.55 -29.28
C ARG A 382 35.10 14.47 -28.74
N LEU A 383 35.84 13.46 -29.19
CA LEU A 383 37.31 13.50 -29.28
C LEU A 383 37.75 12.88 -30.60
#